data_AF-A0A1V5TAN9-F1
#
_entry.id   AF-A0A1V5TAN9-F1
#
_cell.length_a   1.000
_cell.length_b   1.000
_cell.length_c   1.000
_cell.angle_alpha   90.00
_cell.angle_beta   90.00
_cell.angle_gamma   90.00
#
_symmetry.space_group_name_H-M   'P 1'
#
loop_
_entity.id
_entity.type
_entity.pdbx_description
1 polymer ?
#
loop_
_entity_poly.entity_id
_entity_poly.type
_entity_poly.pdbx_seq_one_letter_code
_entity_poly.pdbx_strand_id
1 'polypeptide(L)'
;MQKILVKQPTGATKQLIVHRTYQDISGKQIFLHADGSYGYKDGAPVREASELNILPEAHRQIAMNWWQRIGEKKSRAYYRQIDEMNKRRAGDYQEALAAQDNNTILDSMLYGRKSSLATGKKGAVSAPKSWMEWGFKKRPEWWGQAKEINFPDATYVMQPNAPAPEDADPESPDGKATPPAVEE
;
A
#
# COMPACT_ATOMS: atom_id res chain seq x y z
N MET A 1 6.04 -18.45 -31.79
CA MET A 1 5.29 -17.55 -30.87
C MET A 1 5.03 -18.29 -29.58
N GLN A 2 5.31 -17.67 -28.43
CA GLN A 2 5.18 -18.27 -27.11
C GLN A 2 3.93 -17.71 -26.39
N LYS A 3 3.14 -18.58 -25.77
CA LYS A 3 1.98 -18.18 -24.95
C LYS A 3 2.41 -18.11 -23.48
N ILE A 4 2.24 -16.95 -22.85
CA ILE A 4 2.54 -16.74 -21.44
C ILE A 4 1.23 -16.49 -20.71
N LEU A 5 1.01 -17.21 -19.61
CA LEU A 5 -0.10 -16.98 -18.70
C LEU A 5 0.38 -16.09 -17.56
N VAL A 6 -0.27 -14.94 -17.39
CA VAL A 6 0.05 -13.96 -16.35
C VAL A 6 -1.10 -13.88 -15.38
N LYS A 7 -0.80 -14.06 -14.09
CA LYS A 7 -1.76 -13.77 -13.01
C LYS A 7 -1.81 -12.26 -12.78
N GLN A 8 -2.97 -11.68 -12.96
CA GLN A 8 -3.22 -10.27 -12.68
C GLN A 8 -3.48 -10.06 -11.17
N PRO A 9 -3.26 -8.85 -10.65
CA PRO A 9 -3.55 -8.53 -9.24
C PRO A 9 -5.03 -8.69 -8.86
N THR A 10 -5.94 -8.79 -9.85
CA THR A 10 -7.36 -9.09 -9.67
C THR A 10 -7.66 -10.58 -9.46
N GLY A 11 -6.63 -11.46 -9.51
CA GLY A 11 -6.78 -12.91 -9.49
C GLY A 11 -7.10 -13.53 -10.86
N ALA A 12 -7.44 -12.71 -11.86
CA ALA A 12 -7.68 -13.18 -13.22
C ALA A 12 -6.38 -13.62 -13.91
N THR A 13 -6.45 -14.61 -14.80
CA THR A 13 -5.31 -15.02 -15.63
C THR A 13 -5.47 -14.44 -17.04
N LYS A 14 -4.48 -13.66 -17.49
CA LYS A 14 -4.43 -13.13 -18.85
C LYS A 14 -3.43 -13.93 -19.68
N GLN A 15 -3.87 -14.39 -20.85
CA GLN A 15 -2.96 -15.00 -21.83
C GLN A 15 -2.36 -13.91 -22.71
N LEU A 16 -1.04 -13.85 -22.76
CA LEU A 16 -0.28 -12.96 -23.64
C LEU A 16 0.51 -13.81 -24.65
N ILE A 17 0.48 -13.39 -25.91
CA ILE A 17 1.28 -14.01 -26.96
C ILE A 17 2.51 -13.14 -27.17
N VAL A 18 3.67 -13.74 -26.99
CA VAL A 18 4.99 -13.09 -27.12
C VAL A 18 5.69 -13.61 -28.37
N HIS A 19 6.23 -12.69 -29.14
CA HIS A 19 7.00 -12.98 -30.34
C HIS A 19 8.48 -13.18 -30.03
N ARG A 20 9.06 -12.32 -29.18
CA ARG A 20 10.48 -12.39 -28.79
C ARG A 20 10.69 -11.74 -27.42
N THR A 21 11.73 -12.18 -26.70
CA THR A 21 12.15 -11.61 -25.42
C THR A 21 13.60 -11.12 -25.54
N TYR A 22 13.88 -9.96 -24.95
CA TYR A 22 15.21 -9.36 -24.85
C TYR A 22 15.55 -9.26 -23.37
N GLN A 23 16.73 -9.72 -22.97
CA GLN A 23 17.18 -9.75 -21.59
C GLN A 23 18.56 -9.11 -21.46
N ASP A 24 18.76 -8.31 -20.42
CA ASP A 24 20.04 -7.70 -20.05
C ASP A 24 20.72 -8.50 -18.93
N ILE A 25 22.01 -8.25 -18.74
CA ILE A 25 22.79 -8.78 -17.61
C ILE A 25 22.20 -8.38 -16.25
N SER A 26 21.48 -7.26 -16.19
CA SER A 26 20.80 -6.81 -14.97
C SER A 26 19.54 -7.64 -14.63
N GLY A 27 19.17 -8.60 -15.47
CA GLY A 27 17.94 -9.37 -15.33
C GLY A 27 16.67 -8.64 -15.80
N LYS A 28 16.79 -7.41 -16.32
CA LYS A 28 15.66 -6.70 -16.96
C LYS A 28 15.27 -7.43 -18.24
N GLN A 29 13.97 -7.55 -18.48
CA GLN A 29 13.42 -8.25 -19.65
C GLN A 29 12.36 -7.40 -20.34
N ILE A 30 12.50 -7.23 -21.66
CA ILE A 30 11.52 -6.58 -22.52
C ILE A 30 10.99 -7.60 -23.52
N PHE A 31 9.67 -7.64 -23.66
CA PHE A 31 8.94 -8.57 -24.49
C PHE A 31 8.37 -7.83 -25.70
N LEU A 32 8.57 -8.40 -26.89
CA LEU A 32 7.83 -8.02 -28.08
C LEU A 32 6.58 -8.88 -28.13
N HIS A 33 5.43 -8.26 -27.90
CA HIS A 33 4.13 -8.91 -27.95
C HIS A 33 3.66 -9.13 -29.40
N ALA A 34 2.69 -10.03 -29.60
CA ALA A 34 2.15 -10.35 -30.92
C ALA A 34 1.43 -9.18 -31.62
N ASP A 35 0.99 -8.18 -30.87
CA ASP A 35 0.41 -6.94 -31.40
C ASP A 35 1.48 -5.93 -31.88
N GLY A 36 2.76 -6.31 -31.83
CA GLY A 36 3.89 -5.45 -32.18
C GLY A 36 4.22 -4.42 -31.10
N SER A 37 3.62 -4.51 -29.91
CA SER A 37 3.97 -3.65 -28.78
C SER A 37 5.17 -4.21 -28.01
N TYR A 38 5.98 -3.30 -27.47
CA TYR A 38 7.04 -3.65 -26.52
C TYR A 38 6.52 -3.39 -25.11
N GLY A 39 6.78 -4.34 -24.21
CA GLY A 39 6.31 -4.27 -22.84
C GLY A 39 6.99 -5.27 -21.93
N TYR A 40 6.50 -5.39 -20.71
CA TYR A 40 6.98 -6.35 -19.72
C TYR A 40 6.18 -7.66 -19.79
N LYS A 41 6.60 -8.62 -18.98
CA LYS A 41 6.00 -9.96 -18.91
C LYS A 41 4.50 -9.93 -18.64
N ASP A 42 4.04 -8.97 -17.85
CA ASP A 42 2.65 -8.77 -17.45
C ASP A 42 1.77 -8.09 -18.53
N GLY A 43 2.40 -7.64 -19.61
CA GLY A 43 1.76 -6.91 -20.70
C GLY A 43 1.63 -5.41 -20.42
N ALA A 44 2.26 -4.88 -19.37
CA ALA A 44 2.42 -3.45 -19.20
C ALA A 44 3.37 -2.91 -20.29
N PRO A 45 3.06 -1.77 -20.94
CA PRO A 45 3.96 -1.14 -21.90
C PRO A 45 5.23 -0.66 -21.21
N VAL A 46 6.34 -0.56 -21.96
CA VAL A 46 7.60 0.00 -21.44
C VAL A 46 7.38 1.41 -20.87
N ARG A 47 8.00 1.74 -19.73
CA ARG A 47 7.80 3.03 -19.08
C ARG A 47 8.58 4.15 -19.74
N GLU A 48 9.82 3.88 -20.12
CA GLU A 48 10.71 4.88 -20.72
C GLU A 48 11.37 4.39 -22.01
N ALA A 49 11.69 5.33 -22.92
CA ALA A 49 12.44 5.01 -24.15
C ALA A 49 13.82 4.41 -23.87
N SER A 50 14.45 4.83 -22.77
CA SER A 50 15.76 4.37 -22.30
C SER A 50 15.81 2.86 -22.07
N GLU A 51 14.69 2.24 -21.71
CA GLU A 51 14.60 0.81 -21.48
C GLU A 51 14.68 -0.01 -22.76
N LEU A 52 14.45 0.61 -23.93
CA LEU A 52 14.63 -0.05 -25.23
C LEU A 52 16.12 -0.20 -25.61
N ASN A 53 17.04 0.37 -24.83
CA ASN A 53 18.49 0.22 -25.06
C ASN A 53 19.01 -1.20 -24.81
N ILE A 54 18.24 -2.05 -24.12
CA ILE A 54 18.48 -3.49 -23.98
C ILE A 54 18.42 -4.24 -25.32
N LEU A 55 17.74 -3.68 -26.32
CA LEU A 55 17.61 -4.32 -27.62
C LEU A 55 18.93 -4.15 -28.42
N PRO A 56 19.34 -5.17 -29.19
CA PRO A 56 20.41 -5.02 -30.17
C PRO A 56 20.11 -3.89 -31.14
N GLU A 57 21.15 -3.22 -31.65
CA GLU A 57 21.04 -1.98 -32.42
C GLU A 57 20.01 -2.02 -33.56
N ALA A 58 19.99 -3.10 -34.35
CA ALA A 58 19.03 -3.28 -35.45
C ALA A 58 17.56 -3.31 -34.96
N HIS A 59 17.30 -3.92 -33.79
CA HIS A 59 15.96 -3.99 -33.21
C HIS A 59 15.61 -2.73 -32.43
N ARG A 60 16.61 -2.08 -31.82
CA ARG A 60 16.44 -0.83 -31.08
C ARG A 60 15.89 0.28 -31.96
N GLN A 61 16.39 0.43 -33.20
CA GLN A 61 15.86 1.45 -34.12
C GLN A 61 14.36 1.24 -34.42
N ILE A 62 13.94 -0.01 -34.66
CA ILE A 62 12.53 -0.35 -34.90
C ILE A 62 11.69 -0.07 -33.65
N ALA A 63 12.18 -0.46 -32.47
CA ALA A 63 11.50 -0.21 -31.21
C ALA A 63 11.39 1.29 -30.90
N MET A 64 12.42 2.08 -31.20
CA MET A 64 12.39 3.54 -31.04
C MET A 64 11.40 4.19 -32.01
N ASN A 65 11.31 3.73 -33.25
CA ASN A 65 10.30 4.18 -34.20
C ASN A 65 8.88 3.86 -33.71
N TRP A 66 8.66 2.67 -33.14
CA TRP A 66 7.41 2.32 -32.49
C TRP A 66 7.12 3.22 -31.29
N TRP A 67 8.12 3.50 -30.46
CA TRP A 67 8.01 4.35 -29.28
C TRP A 67 7.50 5.75 -29.63
N GLN A 68 8.17 6.38 -30.61
CA GLN A 68 7.83 7.72 -31.09
C GLN A 68 6.43 7.79 -31.72
N ARG A 69 5.97 6.72 -32.36
CA ARG A 69 4.65 6.69 -33.02
C ARG A 69 3.50 6.46 -32.05
N ILE A 70 3.62 5.46 -31.18
CA ILE A 70 2.51 4.95 -30.37
C ILE A 70 2.94 4.59 -28.95
N GLY A 71 4.17 4.11 -28.76
CA GLY A 71 4.64 3.59 -27.47
C GLY A 71 4.54 4.60 -26.33
N GLU A 72 4.98 5.84 -26.55
CA GLU A 72 4.92 6.88 -25.51
C GLU A 72 3.48 7.16 -25.06
N LYS A 73 2.55 7.30 -26.01
CA LYS A 73 1.14 7.55 -25.72
C LYS A 73 0.50 6.39 -24.95
N LYS A 74 0.78 5.14 -25.36
CA LYS A 74 0.30 3.93 -24.67
C LYS A 74 0.84 3.86 -23.25
N SER A 75 2.15 4.09 -23.08
CA SER A 75 2.82 4.08 -21.78
C SER A 75 2.22 5.11 -20.83
N ARG A 76 2.15 6.37 -21.27
CA ARG A 76 1.61 7.47 -20.47
C ARG A 76 0.15 7.22 -20.06
N ALA A 77 -0.69 6.72 -20.96
CA ALA A 77 -2.08 6.40 -20.65
C ALA A 77 -2.21 5.29 -19.61
N TYR A 78 -1.41 4.22 -19.75
CA TYR A 78 -1.42 3.08 -18.83
C TYR A 78 -0.98 3.47 -17.42
N TYR A 79 0.18 4.14 -17.29
CA TYR A 79 0.72 4.51 -15.98
C TYR A 79 -0.11 5.60 -15.30
N ARG A 80 -0.71 6.52 -16.06
CA ARG A 80 -1.66 7.48 -15.50
C ARG A 80 -2.87 6.79 -14.88
N GLN A 81 -3.42 5.76 -15.52
CA GLN A 81 -4.54 5.00 -14.95
C GLN A 81 -4.16 4.27 -13.67
N ILE A 82 -2.95 3.69 -13.63
CA ILE A 82 -2.42 3.06 -12.42
C ILE A 82 -2.25 4.08 -11.30
N ASP A 83 -1.67 5.24 -11.58
CA ASP A 83 -1.49 6.30 -10.59
C ASP A 83 -2.83 6.83 -10.06
N GLU A 84 -3.82 7.01 -10.93
CA GLU A 84 -5.18 7.40 -10.52
C GLU A 84 -5.85 6.31 -9.66
N MET A 85 -5.68 5.04 -10.00
CA MET A 85 -6.16 3.93 -9.18
C MET A 85 -5.46 3.86 -7.82
N ASN A 86 -4.15 4.05 -7.78
CA ASN A 86 -3.37 4.06 -6.56
C ASN A 86 -3.74 5.22 -5.66
N LYS A 87 -3.96 6.43 -6.22
CA LYS A 87 -4.49 7.58 -5.47
C LYS A 87 -5.88 7.30 -4.88
N ARG A 88 -6.77 6.65 -5.63
CA ARG A 88 -8.08 6.23 -5.10
C ARG A 88 -7.95 5.22 -3.97
N ARG A 89 -7.06 4.23 -4.09
CA ARG A 89 -6.80 3.22 -3.05
C ARG A 89 -6.12 3.80 -1.82
N ALA A 90 -5.22 4.76 -1.99
CA ALA A 90 -4.52 5.44 -0.91
C ALA A 90 -5.43 6.38 -0.08
N GLY A 91 -6.72 6.47 -0.42
CA GLY A 91 -7.68 7.22 0.39
C GLY A 91 -7.68 8.72 0.18
N ASP A 92 -6.97 9.25 -0.83
CA ASP A 92 -6.94 10.69 -1.14
C ASP A 92 -8.34 11.25 -1.50
N TYR A 93 -9.30 10.38 -1.84
CA TYR A 93 -10.70 10.71 -2.13
C TYR A 93 -11.68 10.24 -1.03
N GLN A 94 -11.20 9.79 0.13
CA GLN A 94 -12.05 9.36 1.26
C GLN A 94 -12.53 10.54 2.13
N GLU A 95 -12.71 11.75 1.60
CA GLU A 95 -13.31 12.86 2.38
C GLU A 95 -14.67 12.48 2.98
N ALA A 96 -15.48 11.67 2.27
CA ALA A 96 -16.78 11.23 2.76
C ALA A 96 -16.72 10.06 3.79
N LEU A 97 -15.66 9.24 3.77
CA LEU A 97 -15.48 8.12 4.72
C LEU A 97 -14.69 8.55 5.96
N ALA A 98 -13.77 9.52 5.84
CA ALA A 98 -13.08 10.15 6.96
C ALA A 98 -14.04 10.99 7.84
N ALA A 99 -15.17 11.43 7.28
CA ALA A 99 -16.26 12.08 8.00
C ALA A 99 -17.23 11.09 8.70
N GLN A 100 -17.04 9.77 8.56
CA GLN A 100 -17.80 8.79 9.36
C GLN A 100 -17.16 8.63 10.74
N ASP A 101 -17.99 8.68 11.79
CA ASP A 101 -17.60 8.60 13.21
C ASP A 101 -16.63 7.45 13.53
N ASN A 102 -16.71 6.34 12.81
CA ASN A 102 -15.84 5.17 13.00
C ASN A 102 -14.35 5.47 12.73
N ASN A 103 -14.03 6.33 11.75
CA ASN A 103 -12.63 6.70 11.47
C ASN A 103 -12.11 7.71 12.50
N THR A 104 -12.98 8.59 13.00
CA THR A 104 -12.68 9.50 14.11
C THR A 104 -12.35 8.74 15.40
N ILE A 105 -13.06 7.62 15.65
CA ILE A 105 -12.78 6.72 16.77
C ILE A 105 -11.43 6.04 16.60
N LEU A 106 -11.11 5.51 15.42
CA LEU A 106 -9.79 4.89 15.15
C LEU A 106 -8.64 5.89 15.27
N ASP A 107 -8.81 7.10 14.77
CA ASP A 107 -7.82 8.18 14.94
C ASP A 107 -7.67 8.59 16.42
N SER A 108 -8.71 8.47 17.23
CA SER A 108 -8.64 8.68 18.69
C SER A 108 -7.91 7.55 19.44
N MET A 109 -7.85 6.34 18.87
CA MET A 109 -7.14 5.19 19.47
C MET A 109 -5.62 5.22 19.20
N LEU A 110 -5.18 5.81 18.08
CA LEU A 110 -3.76 5.84 17.68
C LEU A 110 -2.88 6.75 18.56
N TYR A 111 -3.47 7.78 19.15
CA TYR A 111 -2.76 8.79 19.92
C TYR A 111 -3.27 8.88 21.36
N GLY A 112 -2.38 8.67 22.32
CA GLY A 112 -2.62 8.99 23.73
C GLY A 112 -2.36 10.47 24.00
N ARG A 113 -3.34 11.18 24.58
CA ARG A 113 -3.18 12.59 24.96
C ARG A 113 -2.52 12.71 26.34
N LYS A 114 -1.40 13.43 26.42
CA LYS A 114 -0.84 13.96 27.67
C LYS A 114 -1.29 15.41 27.82
N SER A 115 -1.88 15.76 28.96
CA SER A 115 -2.20 17.16 29.26
C SER A 115 -0.91 17.93 29.53
N SER A 116 -0.63 18.93 28.70
CA SER A 116 0.46 19.88 28.90
C SER A 116 -0.03 21.11 29.67
N LEU A 117 -0.79 20.90 30.75
CA LEU A 117 -1.12 22.01 31.64
C LEU A 117 0.08 22.25 32.56
N ALA A 118 0.66 23.45 32.43
CA ALA A 118 1.67 23.97 33.33
C ALA A 118 1.24 23.73 34.79
N THR A 119 2.11 23.04 35.51
CA THR A 119 2.24 23.01 36.97
C THR A 119 0.93 23.14 37.76
N GLY A 120 0.26 22.01 38.00
CA GLY A 120 -0.60 21.85 39.19
C GLY A 120 -2.12 21.86 38.98
N LYS A 121 -2.66 22.05 37.78
CA LYS A 121 -4.11 21.88 37.52
C LYS A 121 -4.36 20.68 36.61
N LYS A 122 -4.82 19.57 37.21
CA LYS A 122 -5.42 18.45 36.47
C LYS A 122 -6.75 18.92 35.88
N GLY A 123 -6.69 19.59 34.73
CA GLY A 123 -7.87 19.95 33.94
C GLY A 123 -8.55 18.68 33.42
N ALA A 124 -9.88 18.65 33.47
CA ALA A 124 -10.68 17.55 32.94
C ALA A 124 -10.26 17.27 31.49
N VAL A 125 -9.89 16.01 31.22
CA VAL A 125 -9.57 15.56 29.86
C VAL A 125 -10.89 15.54 29.10
N SER A 126 -11.17 16.59 28.32
CA SER A 126 -12.28 16.59 27.38
C SER A 126 -12.08 15.46 26.37
N ALA A 127 -13.18 14.94 25.80
CA ALA A 127 -13.16 13.89 24.78
C ALA A 127 -12.10 14.18 23.68
N PRO A 128 -11.46 13.13 23.14
CA PRO A 128 -10.45 13.29 22.11
C PRO A 128 -11.04 14.02 20.91
N LYS A 129 -10.48 15.20 20.64
CA LYS A 129 -10.89 16.03 19.50
C LYS A 129 -10.33 15.46 18.22
N SER A 130 -11.16 15.40 17.19
CA SER A 130 -10.73 15.02 15.85
C SER A 130 -9.78 16.07 15.24
N TRP A 131 -8.93 15.70 14.28
CA TRP A 131 -8.09 16.66 13.57
C TRP A 131 -8.89 17.75 12.85
N MET A 132 -10.14 17.45 12.46
CA MET A 132 -11.06 18.41 11.86
C MET A 132 -11.42 19.56 12.82
N GLU A 133 -11.50 19.30 14.12
CA GLU A 133 -11.77 20.33 15.14
C GLU A 133 -10.62 21.32 15.33
N TRP A 134 -9.42 20.97 14.87
CA TRP A 134 -8.25 21.86 14.85
C TRP A 134 -8.20 22.77 13.61
N GLY A 135 -9.24 22.74 12.76
CA GLY A 135 -9.35 23.62 11.59
C GLY A 135 -8.61 23.11 10.35
N PHE A 136 -8.12 21.87 10.37
CA PHE A 136 -7.52 21.25 9.19
C PHE A 136 -8.60 20.88 8.17
N LYS A 137 -8.49 21.42 6.95
CA LYS A 137 -9.40 21.12 5.83
C LYS A 137 -9.17 19.74 5.22
N LYS A 138 -7.95 19.20 5.34
CA LYS A 138 -7.52 17.89 4.87
C LYS A 138 -6.70 17.23 5.97
N ARG A 139 -6.78 15.90 6.10
CA ARG A 139 -5.89 15.12 6.97
C ARG A 139 -4.44 15.39 6.54
N PRO A 140 -3.60 15.97 7.40
CA PRO A 140 -2.20 16.19 7.06
C PRO A 140 -1.49 14.84 6.83
N GLU A 141 -0.59 14.76 5.86
CA GLU A 141 0.12 13.50 5.55
C GLU A 141 0.94 12.97 6.74
N TRP A 142 1.38 13.86 7.64
CA TRP A 142 2.08 13.51 8.87
C TRP A 142 1.16 12.97 9.97
N TRP A 143 -0.16 13.05 9.82
CA TRP A 143 -1.13 12.60 10.82
C TRP A 143 -1.26 11.07 10.81
N GLY A 144 -0.81 10.42 11.90
CA GLY A 144 -0.62 8.96 11.99
C GLY A 144 0.84 8.51 11.76
N GLN A 145 1.73 9.42 11.37
CA GLN A 145 3.19 9.17 11.24
C GLN A 145 4.01 9.94 12.28
N ALA A 146 3.47 11.07 12.77
CA ALA A 146 4.11 11.87 13.80
C ALA A 146 4.15 11.10 15.13
N LYS A 147 5.33 10.99 15.73
CA LYS A 147 5.52 10.40 17.07
C LYS A 147 4.87 11.25 18.17
N GLU A 148 4.90 12.57 17.98
CA GLU A 148 4.38 13.55 18.91
C GLU A 148 3.77 14.72 18.14
N ILE A 149 2.60 15.19 18.56
CA ILE A 149 1.92 16.37 18.00
C ILE A 149 1.61 17.33 19.15
N ASN A 150 2.19 18.52 19.09
CA ASN A 150 2.04 19.55 20.12
C ASN A 150 1.00 20.59 19.70
N PHE A 151 -0.05 20.69 20.51
CA PHE A 151 -1.07 21.74 20.44
C PHE A 151 -0.95 22.67 21.66
N PRO A 152 -1.52 23.89 21.60
CA PRO A 152 -1.45 24.86 22.70
C PRO A 152 -1.99 24.36 24.05
N ASP A 153 -2.89 23.37 24.05
CA ASP A 153 -3.58 22.80 25.21
C ASP A 153 -3.27 21.31 25.45
N ALA A 154 -2.46 20.67 24.59
CA ALA A 154 -2.26 19.23 24.60
C ALA A 154 -1.03 18.75 23.85
N THR A 155 -0.47 17.64 24.32
CA THR A 155 0.49 16.86 23.53
C THR A 155 -0.13 15.50 23.23
N TYR A 156 -0.26 15.15 21.94
CA TYR A 156 -0.66 13.82 21.50
C TYR A 156 0.59 13.00 21.23
N VAL A 157 0.72 11.85 21.90
CA VAL A 157 1.83 10.91 21.74
C VAL A 157 1.29 9.64 21.11
N MET A 158 1.90 9.20 20.02
CA MET A 158 1.51 7.94 19.38
C MET A 158 1.72 6.79 20.37
N GLN A 159 0.69 6.00 20.63
CA GLN A 159 0.85 4.85 21.52
C GLN A 159 1.83 3.87 20.86
N PRO A 160 2.90 3.44 21.56
CA PRO A 160 3.70 2.33 21.08
C PRO A 160 2.76 1.13 21.00
N ASN A 161 2.68 0.52 19.82
CA ASN A 161 1.87 -0.67 19.61
C ASN A 161 2.39 -1.72 20.61
N ALA A 162 1.62 -2.00 21.66
CA ALA A 162 1.97 -3.09 22.55
C ALA A 162 2.02 -4.35 21.69
N PRO A 163 3.07 -5.19 21.78
CA PRO A 163 3.08 -6.44 21.05
C PRO A 163 1.79 -7.19 21.40
N ALA A 164 1.07 -7.62 20.37
CA ALA A 164 -0.12 -8.44 20.55
C ALA A 164 0.23 -9.63 21.47
N PRO A 165 -0.64 -10.03 22.40
CA PRO A 165 -0.42 -11.26 23.14
C PRO A 165 -0.38 -12.41 22.13
N GLU A 166 0.83 -12.91 21.86
CA GLU A 166 1.03 -14.18 21.17
C GLU A 166 0.37 -15.29 22.00
N ASP A 167 -0.44 -16.08 21.31
CA ASP A 167 -0.83 -17.46 21.65
C ASP A 167 -1.65 -17.66 22.93
N ALA A 168 -2.93 -17.28 22.85
CA ALA A 168 -3.96 -18.09 23.49
C ALA A 168 -4.29 -19.28 22.56
N ASP A 169 -3.49 -20.35 22.68
CA ASP A 169 -3.77 -21.67 22.11
C ASP A 169 -5.18 -22.14 22.56
N PRO A 170 -6.09 -22.48 21.63
CA PRO A 170 -7.37 -23.08 21.97
C PRO A 170 -7.43 -24.53 21.47
N GLU A 171 -6.75 -25.46 22.14
CA GLU A 171 -6.96 -26.93 22.03
C GLU A 171 -6.12 -27.58 23.16
N SER A 172 -6.56 -28.50 24.02
CA SER A 172 -7.62 -29.50 23.90
C SER A 172 -8.05 -30.02 25.29
N PRO A 173 -9.22 -30.70 25.37
CA PRO A 173 -9.73 -31.34 26.58
C PRO A 173 -9.06 -32.71 26.73
N ASP A 174 -8.30 -32.93 27.80
CA ASP A 174 -7.86 -34.29 28.12
C ASP A 174 -7.78 -34.53 29.62
N GLY A 175 -8.33 -35.68 29.99
CA GLY A 175 -8.70 -36.04 31.35
C GLY A 175 -7.49 -36.33 32.23
N LYS A 176 -7.50 -35.75 33.42
CA LYS A 176 -6.81 -36.33 34.58
C LYS A 176 -7.87 -36.80 35.57
N ALA A 177 -8.16 -38.10 35.47
CA ALA A 177 -8.78 -38.86 36.53
C ALA A 177 -7.88 -38.82 37.77
N THR A 178 -8.40 -38.24 38.84
CA THR A 178 -7.89 -38.35 40.20
C THR A 178 -8.10 -39.79 40.68
N PRO A 179 -7.08 -40.53 41.16
CA PRO A 179 -7.36 -41.72 41.97
C PRO A 179 -7.70 -41.28 43.40
N PRO A 180 -8.65 -41.94 44.09
CA PRO A 180 -8.93 -41.64 45.49
C PRO A 180 -7.80 -42.14 46.38
N ALA A 181 -7.51 -41.35 47.40
CA ALA A 181 -6.61 -41.68 48.49
C ALA A 181 -7.15 -42.88 49.29
N VAL A 182 -6.25 -43.80 49.62
CA VAL A 182 -6.46 -44.83 50.64
C VAL A 182 -6.10 -44.17 51.98
N GLU A 183 -7.10 -43.97 52.83
CA GLU A 183 -6.91 -43.80 54.27
C GLU A 183 -7.23 -45.11 54.98
N GLU A 184 -6.52 -45.31 56.10
CA GLU A 184 -6.31 -46.52 56.92
C GLU A 184 -7.52 -47.37 57.30
#